data_AF-A0A0Q6TLB3-F1
#
_entry.id   AF-A0A0Q6TLB3-F1
#
_cell.length_a   1.000
_cell.length_b   1.000
_cell.length_c   1.000
_cell.angle_alpha   90.00
_cell.angle_beta   90.00
_cell.angle_gamma   90.00
#
_symmetry.space_group_name_H-M   'P 1'
#
loop_
_entity.id
_entity.type
_entity.pdbx_description
1 polymer ?
#
loop_
_entity_poly.entity_id
_entity_poly.type
_entity_poly.pdbx_seq_one_letter_code
_entity_poly.pdbx_strand_id
1 'polypeptide(L)'
;MKRTLIAALVLSCSVARAGDYRCPPTYPGKDAPADPLTNAYMMWGKRPSSGPPFPSGWDHPDERAAAEGTDLRYELPANEEGWFICEYGSRKRIKGRFHGGHEWGQHMAPLGEQPWFIKVSPNDTRCVVRIREIKGCDPGKSTWTVTATCL
;
A
#
# COMPACT_ATOMS: atom_id res chain seq x y z
N MET A 1 10.17 10.26 -62.02
CA MET A 1 9.35 10.76 -60.89
C MET A 1 9.36 9.72 -59.78
N LYS A 2 10.08 9.95 -58.67
CA LYS A 2 10.09 9.05 -57.51
C LYS A 2 9.18 9.65 -56.42
N ARG A 3 8.13 8.92 -56.05
CA ARG A 3 7.21 9.27 -54.96
C ARG A 3 7.81 8.77 -53.65
N THR A 4 8.25 9.68 -52.81
CA THR A 4 8.68 9.38 -51.44
C THR A 4 7.43 9.45 -50.54
N LEU A 5 6.95 8.29 -50.09
CA LEU A 5 5.92 8.19 -49.06
C LEU A 5 6.61 8.22 -47.69
N ILE A 6 6.42 9.31 -46.94
CA ILE A 6 6.81 9.40 -45.53
C ILE A 6 5.62 8.91 -44.72
N ALA A 7 5.69 7.67 -44.22
CA ALA A 7 4.74 7.19 -43.22
C ALA A 7 5.18 7.74 -41.85
N ALA A 8 4.45 8.74 -41.34
CA ALA A 8 4.61 9.20 -39.97
C ALA A 8 3.93 8.20 -39.02
N LEU A 9 4.74 7.36 -38.38
CA LEU A 9 4.29 6.47 -37.32
C LEU A 9 4.06 7.32 -36.06
N VAL A 10 2.81 7.72 -35.81
CA VAL A 10 2.43 8.35 -34.55
C VAL A 10 2.46 7.26 -33.48
N LEU A 11 3.58 7.13 -32.78
CA LEU A 11 3.66 6.37 -31.53
C LEU A 11 2.78 7.08 -30.50
N SER A 12 1.53 6.67 -30.40
CA SER A 12 0.69 6.96 -29.24
C SER A 12 1.32 6.26 -28.04
N CYS A 13 2.20 6.97 -27.33
CA CYS A 13 2.66 6.56 -26.00
C CYS A 13 1.45 6.59 -25.07
N SER A 14 0.78 5.45 -24.93
CA SER A 14 -0.11 5.20 -23.80
C SER A 14 0.72 5.33 -22.54
N VAL A 15 0.72 6.53 -21.96
CA VAL A 15 1.39 6.78 -20.69
C VAL A 15 0.59 6.01 -19.64
N ALA A 16 0.98 4.77 -19.36
CA ALA A 16 0.51 4.04 -18.21
C ALA A 16 0.90 4.87 -16.99
N ARG A 17 -0.04 5.64 -16.47
CA ARG A 17 0.18 6.50 -15.30
C ARG A 17 0.13 5.60 -14.09
N ALA A 18 1.28 5.34 -13.49
CA ALA A 18 1.32 4.67 -12.20
C ALA A 18 0.93 5.67 -11.10
N GLY A 19 -0.03 5.29 -10.25
CA GLY A 19 -0.36 6.02 -9.03
C GLY A 19 0.55 5.57 -7.88
N ASP A 20 1.20 6.51 -7.20
CA ASP A 20 2.01 6.23 -6.01
C ASP A 20 1.38 6.87 -4.76
N TYR A 21 1.02 6.04 -3.79
CA TYR A 21 0.40 6.45 -2.52
C TYR A 21 1.29 6.06 -1.35
N ARG A 22 1.45 6.95 -0.38
CA ARG A 22 2.35 6.74 0.77
C ARG A 22 1.65 7.03 2.08
N CYS A 23 1.79 6.13 3.03
CA CYS A 23 1.34 6.36 4.38
C CYS A 23 2.30 7.32 5.09
N PRO A 24 1.77 8.34 5.79
CA PRO A 24 2.53 9.08 6.78
C PRO A 24 3.20 8.12 7.80
N PRO A 25 4.41 8.42 8.28
CA PRO A 25 5.11 7.54 9.23
C PRO A 25 4.46 7.54 10.63
N THR A 26 3.66 8.55 10.95
CA THR A 26 2.92 8.71 12.20
C THR A 26 1.52 9.24 11.93
N TYR A 27 0.57 9.00 12.83
CA TYR A 27 -0.82 9.40 12.65
C TYR A 27 -0.95 10.91 12.36
N PRO A 28 -1.58 11.32 11.24
CA PRO A 28 -1.67 12.73 10.88
C PRO A 28 -2.49 13.58 11.86
N GLY A 29 -2.09 14.84 12.05
CA GLY A 29 -2.87 15.82 12.82
C GLY A 29 -2.86 15.64 14.34
N LYS A 30 -1.94 14.81 14.87
CA LYS A 30 -1.69 14.71 16.31
C LYS A 30 -0.30 15.21 16.68
N ASP A 31 -0.24 16.06 17.71
CA ASP A 31 1.01 16.41 18.37
C ASP A 31 1.54 15.21 19.18
N ALA A 32 2.85 15.16 19.40
CA ALA A 32 3.54 13.98 19.92
C ALA A 32 3.08 13.53 21.34
N PRO A 33 3.15 12.21 21.67
CA PRO A 33 3.57 11.12 20.78
C PRO A 33 2.42 10.66 19.88
N ALA A 34 2.60 10.81 18.57
CA ALA A 34 1.67 10.30 17.57
C ALA A 34 1.89 8.79 17.39
N ASP A 35 0.79 8.04 17.22
CA ASP A 35 0.85 6.60 16.99
C ASP A 35 1.66 6.31 15.70
N PRO A 36 2.64 5.38 15.74
CA PRO A 36 3.45 5.06 14.57
C PRO A 36 2.66 4.26 13.54
N LEU A 37 3.05 4.38 12.28
CA LEU A 37 2.54 3.54 11.19
C LEU A 37 2.86 2.07 11.49
N THR A 38 1.86 1.20 11.32
CA THR A 38 1.98 -0.22 11.64
C THR A 38 1.59 -1.12 10.50
N ASN A 39 0.54 -0.78 9.75
CA ASN A 39 0.04 -1.62 8.67
C ASN A 39 -0.65 -0.78 7.59
N ALA A 40 -1.00 -1.41 6.47
CA ALA A 40 -1.93 -0.83 5.52
C ALA A 40 -2.58 -1.88 4.61
N TYR A 41 -3.71 -1.53 4.01
CA TYR A 41 -4.38 -2.31 2.98
C TYR A 41 -5.17 -1.42 2.03
N MET A 42 -5.70 -2.04 0.99
CA MET A 42 -6.65 -1.42 0.06
C MET A 42 -8.07 -1.89 0.33
N MET A 43 -9.03 -1.03 0.03
CA MET A 43 -10.44 -1.38 -0.10
C MET A 43 -11.04 -0.69 -1.33
N TRP A 44 -12.14 -1.22 -1.84
CA TRP A 44 -13.01 -0.52 -2.79
C TRP A 44 -14.40 -0.29 -2.19
N GLY A 45 -15.15 0.65 -2.78
CA GLY A 45 -16.47 1.05 -2.34
C GLY A 45 -16.48 2.29 -1.45
N LYS A 46 -17.62 2.53 -0.79
CA LYS A 46 -17.83 3.73 0.03
C LYS A 46 -16.90 3.74 1.25
N ARG A 47 -16.28 4.89 1.50
CA ARG A 47 -15.48 5.11 2.71
C ARG A 47 -16.34 4.86 3.98
N PRO A 48 -15.86 4.06 4.93
CA PRO A 48 -16.49 3.93 6.24
C PRO A 48 -16.50 5.27 6.98
N SER A 49 -17.67 5.70 7.46
CA SER A 49 -17.82 6.93 8.26
C SER A 49 -17.41 6.76 9.72
N SER A 50 -17.47 5.53 10.24
CA SER A 50 -17.09 5.16 11.60
C SER A 50 -16.95 3.63 11.71
N GLY A 51 -16.18 3.16 12.71
CA GLY A 51 -15.94 1.74 12.95
C GLY A 51 -14.83 1.12 12.10
N PRO A 52 -14.43 -0.13 12.40
CA PRO A 52 -13.48 -0.86 11.56
C PRO A 52 -14.06 -0.97 10.14
N PRO A 53 -13.22 -0.95 9.08
CA PRO A 53 -13.62 -0.68 7.69
C PRO A 53 -14.35 -1.85 7.00
N PHE A 54 -15.34 -2.42 7.67
CA PHE A 54 -16.13 -3.53 7.16
C PHE A 54 -17.52 -3.09 6.66
N PRO A 55 -17.59 -2.40 5.52
CA PRO A 55 -18.73 -2.60 4.63
C PRO A 55 -18.26 -2.96 3.22
N SER A 56 -18.70 -4.13 2.72
CA SER A 56 -18.65 -4.62 1.32
C SER A 56 -17.40 -4.30 0.48
N GLY A 57 -16.60 -5.33 0.15
CA GLY A 57 -15.57 -5.21 -0.90
C GLY A 57 -14.14 -5.50 -0.47
N TRP A 58 -13.93 -6.38 0.52
CA TRP A 58 -12.58 -6.88 0.80
C TRP A 58 -12.15 -7.81 -0.33
N ASP A 59 -11.17 -7.36 -1.11
CA ASP A 59 -10.32 -8.29 -1.85
C ASP A 59 -9.28 -8.83 -0.88
N HIS A 60 -9.20 -10.15 -0.77
CA HIS A 60 -8.11 -10.77 -0.02
C HIS A 60 -6.87 -10.64 -0.88
N PRO A 61 -5.87 -9.82 -0.48
CA PRO A 61 -4.72 -9.62 -1.32
C PRO A 61 -3.99 -10.95 -1.52
N ASP A 62 -3.35 -11.11 -2.69
CA ASP A 62 -2.27 -12.10 -2.84
C ASP A 62 -1.08 -11.61 -2.00
N GLU A 63 -0.98 -12.13 -0.78
CA GLU A 63 0.09 -11.83 0.15
C GLU A 63 1.37 -12.59 -0.23
N ARG A 64 2.45 -11.85 -0.41
CA ARG A 64 3.78 -12.38 -0.73
C ARG A 64 4.80 -11.92 0.30
N ALA A 65 5.51 -12.88 0.86
CA ALA A 65 6.65 -12.58 1.73
C ALA A 65 7.73 -11.81 0.95
N ALA A 66 8.21 -10.74 1.55
CA ALA A 66 9.32 -9.94 1.03
C ALA A 66 10.41 -9.82 2.10
N ALA A 67 11.63 -9.49 1.67
CA ALA A 67 12.68 -9.15 2.62
C ALA A 67 12.20 -7.96 3.45
N GLU A 68 12.36 -8.08 4.77
CA GLU A 68 11.99 -7.05 5.75
C GLU A 68 10.50 -6.73 5.83
N GLY A 69 9.61 -7.50 5.20
CA GLY A 69 8.19 -7.13 5.16
C GLY A 69 7.28 -8.06 4.38
N THR A 70 6.14 -7.52 3.95
CA THR A 70 5.15 -8.24 3.14
C THR A 70 4.67 -7.37 1.98
N ASP A 71 4.35 -8.00 0.84
CA ASP A 71 3.73 -7.38 -0.32
C ASP A 71 2.29 -7.88 -0.45
N LEU A 72 1.35 -6.96 -0.53
CA LEU A 72 -0.07 -7.25 -0.70
C LEU A 72 -0.50 -6.77 -2.09
N ARG A 73 -0.97 -7.69 -2.92
CA ARG A 73 -1.42 -7.39 -4.29
C ARG A 73 -2.94 -7.37 -4.34
N TYR A 74 -3.49 -6.32 -4.91
CA TYR A 74 -4.94 -6.09 -4.99
C TYR A 74 -5.37 -5.88 -6.45
N GLU A 75 -6.54 -6.40 -6.78
CA GLU A 75 -7.26 -6.09 -8.02
C GLU A 75 -8.53 -5.30 -7.67
N LEU A 76 -8.46 -3.98 -7.84
CA LEU A 76 -9.57 -3.08 -7.59
C LEU A 76 -10.49 -3.00 -8.81
N PRO A 77 -11.83 -2.99 -8.62
CA PRO A 77 -12.77 -2.81 -9.70
C PRO A 77 -12.61 -1.43 -10.36
N ALA A 78 -12.57 -1.40 -11.69
CA ALA A 78 -12.49 -0.16 -12.44
C ALA A 78 -13.74 0.70 -12.25
N ASN A 79 -13.58 2.02 -12.18
CA ASN A 79 -14.65 3.01 -11.98
C ASN A 79 -15.36 2.96 -10.62
N GLU A 80 -14.89 2.15 -9.69
CA GLU A 80 -15.34 2.18 -8.29
C GLU A 80 -14.45 3.13 -7.46
N GLU A 81 -14.96 3.55 -6.31
CA GLU A 81 -14.12 4.29 -5.36
C GLU A 81 -13.08 3.35 -4.74
N GLY A 82 -11.81 3.71 -4.80
CA GLY A 82 -10.72 2.99 -4.13
C GLY A 82 -10.16 3.78 -2.95
N TRP A 83 -9.73 3.08 -1.90
CA TRP A 83 -9.10 3.67 -0.73
C TRP A 83 -7.87 2.87 -0.31
N PHE A 84 -6.78 3.59 -0.08
CA PHE A 84 -5.58 3.09 0.59
C PHE A 84 -5.66 3.49 2.06
N ILE A 85 -5.68 2.48 2.93
CA ILE A 85 -5.91 2.65 4.37
C ILE A 85 -4.62 2.38 5.09
N CYS A 86 -4.11 3.41 5.76
CA CYS A 86 -2.94 3.33 6.63
C CYS A 86 -3.41 3.12 8.06
N GLU A 87 -2.87 2.13 8.74
CA GLU A 87 -3.20 1.82 10.11
C GLU A 87 -2.04 2.14 11.06
N TYR A 88 -2.39 2.69 12.22
CA TYR A 88 -1.42 3.20 13.20
C TYR A 88 -1.71 2.65 14.58
N GLY A 89 -0.63 2.36 15.32
CA GLY A 89 -0.68 2.05 16.75
C GLY A 89 -0.82 0.57 17.12
N SER A 90 -0.79 -0.36 16.16
CA SER A 90 -0.69 -1.79 16.49
C SER A 90 0.60 -2.12 17.25
N ARG A 91 0.48 -3.02 18.22
CA ARG A 91 1.58 -3.44 19.10
C ARG A 91 2.01 -4.88 18.88
N LYS A 92 1.30 -5.64 18.06
CA LYS A 92 1.55 -7.07 17.85
C LYS A 92 2.29 -7.28 16.53
N ARG A 93 3.59 -7.58 16.62
CA ARG A 93 4.39 -8.05 15.49
C ARG A 93 4.06 -9.50 15.15
N ILE A 94 3.81 -9.78 13.89
CA ILE A 94 3.77 -11.11 13.30
C ILE A 94 5.16 -11.44 12.78
N LYS A 95 5.74 -12.54 13.27
CA LYS A 95 7.07 -13.00 12.86
C LYS A 95 7.01 -13.62 11.46
N GLY A 96 8.06 -13.37 10.70
CA GLY A 96 8.26 -13.92 9.36
C GLY A 96 8.99 -15.27 9.36
N ARG A 97 9.33 -15.73 8.16
CA ARG A 97 10.18 -16.92 7.92
C ARG A 97 11.64 -16.50 7.77
N PHE A 98 12.55 -17.22 8.42
CA PHE A 98 13.99 -16.97 8.29
C PHE A 98 14.60 -17.76 7.13
N HIS A 99 15.30 -17.07 6.24
CA HIS A 99 16.06 -17.68 5.14
C HIS A 99 17.28 -16.82 4.80
N GLY A 100 18.46 -17.46 4.72
CA GLY A 100 19.72 -16.77 4.34
C GLY A 100 20.15 -15.65 5.30
N GLY A 101 19.82 -15.75 6.59
CA GLY A 101 20.13 -14.71 7.59
C GLY A 101 19.13 -13.55 7.65
N HIS A 102 18.08 -13.56 6.83
CA HIS A 102 17.05 -12.53 6.79
C HIS A 102 15.67 -13.08 7.17
N GLU A 103 14.83 -12.24 7.81
CA GLU A 103 13.43 -12.53 8.12
C GLU A 103 12.51 -11.98 7.02
N TRP A 104 11.65 -12.84 6.48
CA TRP A 104 10.76 -12.58 5.34
C TRP A 104 9.29 -12.65 5.76
N GLY A 105 8.43 -11.76 5.25
CA GLY A 105 6.98 -11.82 5.51
C GLY A 105 6.54 -11.27 6.88
N GLN A 106 7.43 -10.60 7.60
CA GLN A 106 7.10 -9.93 8.86
C GLN A 106 6.19 -8.73 8.64
N HIS A 107 5.25 -8.48 9.55
CA HIS A 107 4.35 -7.32 9.53
C HIS A 107 3.73 -7.09 10.92
N MET A 108 2.97 -6.01 11.11
CA MET A 108 2.18 -5.79 12.33
C MET A 108 0.74 -6.29 12.12
N ALA A 109 0.14 -6.91 13.14
CA ALA A 109 -1.23 -7.37 13.07
C ALA A 109 -2.20 -6.18 13.00
N PRO A 110 -3.33 -6.26 12.26
CA PRO A 110 -4.28 -5.16 12.06
C PRO A 110 -5.20 -4.88 13.27
N LEU A 111 -4.78 -5.23 14.49
CA LEU A 111 -5.65 -5.17 15.68
C LEU A 111 -5.43 -3.87 16.46
N GLY A 112 -6.47 -3.03 16.50
CA GLY A 112 -6.62 -1.92 17.48
C GLY A 112 -6.23 -0.53 16.98
N GLU A 113 -6.44 -0.23 15.69
CA GLU A 113 -5.75 0.87 15.02
C GLU A 113 -6.63 2.08 14.69
N GLN A 114 -5.98 3.25 14.57
CA GLN A 114 -6.59 4.45 14.02
C GLN A 114 -6.35 4.48 12.51
N PRO A 115 -7.38 4.34 11.66
CA PRO A 115 -7.19 4.35 10.22
C PRO A 115 -7.02 5.79 9.69
N TRP A 116 -6.13 5.94 8.71
CA TRP A 116 -6.03 7.13 7.85
C TRP A 116 -6.31 6.73 6.40
N PHE A 117 -7.23 7.45 5.75
CA PHE A 117 -7.73 7.10 4.43
C PHE A 117 -7.11 8.00 3.36
N ILE A 118 -6.54 7.38 2.34
CA ILE A 118 -6.03 8.05 1.15
C ILE A 118 -6.90 7.60 -0.03
N LYS A 119 -7.51 8.56 -0.74
CA LYS A 119 -8.33 8.25 -1.91
C LYS A 119 -7.44 7.77 -3.06
N VAL A 120 -7.78 6.63 -3.65
CA VAL A 120 -7.12 6.05 -4.81
C VAL A 120 -7.88 6.46 -6.07
N SER A 121 -7.14 6.67 -7.16
CA SER A 121 -7.71 7.00 -8.47
C SER A 121 -8.61 5.85 -8.96
N PRO A 122 -9.79 6.15 -9.54
CA PRO A 122 -10.68 5.11 -10.07
C PRO A 122 -10.13 4.37 -11.29
N ASN A 123 -9.01 4.84 -11.86
CA ASN A 123 -8.28 4.17 -12.94
C ASN A 123 -7.18 3.22 -12.43
N ASP A 124 -6.87 3.27 -11.13
CA ASP A 124 -5.80 2.50 -10.51
C ASP A 124 -6.39 1.16 -10.06
N THR A 125 -6.33 0.17 -10.94
CA THR A 125 -7.04 -1.11 -10.80
C THR A 125 -6.15 -2.23 -10.28
N ARG A 126 -4.83 -2.12 -10.44
CA ARG A 126 -3.90 -3.14 -9.95
C ARG A 126 -2.88 -2.50 -9.04
N CYS A 127 -2.94 -2.81 -7.76
CA CYS A 127 -2.11 -2.17 -6.74
C CYS A 127 -1.19 -3.19 -6.06
N VAL A 128 0.03 -2.76 -5.76
CA VAL A 128 0.95 -3.49 -4.88
C VAL A 128 1.26 -2.60 -3.68
N VAL A 129 0.76 -3.00 -2.52
CA VAL A 129 1.09 -2.39 -1.23
C VAL A 129 2.32 -3.09 -0.68
N ARG A 130 3.38 -2.32 -0.43
CA ARG A 130 4.63 -2.79 0.17
C ARG A 130 4.71 -2.30 1.60
N ILE A 131 4.69 -3.22 2.55
CA ILE A 131 4.89 -2.95 3.97
C ILE A 131 6.31 -3.40 4.31
N ARG A 132 7.14 -2.52 4.87
CA ARG A 132 8.56 -2.81 5.20
C ARG A 132 8.92 -2.31 6.58
N GLU A 133 9.62 -3.15 7.35
CA GLU A 133 10.28 -2.77 8.59
C GLU A 133 11.60 -2.07 8.26
N ILE A 134 11.80 -0.87 8.81
CA ILE A 134 13.10 -0.21 8.86
C ILE A 134 13.66 -0.41 10.26
N LYS A 135 14.79 -1.12 10.34
CA LYS A 135 15.55 -1.30 11.58
C LYS A 135 16.24 0.01 11.92
N GLY A 136 15.96 0.57 13.10
CA GLY A 136 16.68 1.71 13.64
C GLY A 136 18.09 1.31 14.11
N CYS A 137 18.93 2.32 14.32
CA CYS A 137 20.30 2.12 14.81
C CYS A 137 20.33 1.60 16.26
N ASP A 138 19.29 1.87 17.06
CA ASP A 138 19.19 1.39 18.43
C ASP A 138 18.45 0.04 18.51
N PRO A 139 18.91 -0.90 19.35
CA PRO A 139 18.20 -2.14 19.61
C PRO A 139 16.74 -1.89 20.04
N GLY A 140 15.79 -2.51 19.34
CA GLY A 140 14.37 -2.41 19.65
C GLY A 140 13.64 -1.20 19.06
N LYS A 141 14.33 -0.29 18.36
CA LYS A 141 13.67 0.77 17.59
C LYS A 141 13.48 0.31 16.15
N SER A 142 12.28 -0.18 15.82
CA SER A 142 11.89 -0.43 14.42
C SER A 142 10.78 0.55 14.03
N THR A 143 10.82 1.02 12.80
CA THR A 143 9.73 1.79 12.19
C THR A 143 9.20 1.04 10.99
N TRP A 144 7.99 1.36 10.53
CA TRP A 144 7.42 0.74 9.33
C TRP A 144 7.23 1.79 8.26
N THR A 145 7.43 1.37 7.01
CA THR A 145 7.07 2.15 5.83
C THR A 145 6.05 1.40 5.02
N VAL A 146 5.10 2.14 4.47
CA VAL A 146 4.06 1.58 3.62
C VAL A 146 3.86 2.46 2.39
N THR A 147 4.05 1.86 1.23
CA THR A 147 3.84 2.48 -0.08
C THR A 147 2.94 1.59 -0.93
N ALA A 148 1.99 2.18 -1.64
CA ALA A 148 1.25 1.49 -2.68
C ALA A 148 1.61 2.06 -4.05
N THR A 149 1.90 1.18 -5.00
CA THR A 149 2.06 1.54 -6.41
C THR A 149 0.96 0.86 -7.21
N CYS A 150 0.22 1.61 -8.00
CA CYS A 150 -0.94 1.14 -8.75
C CYS A 150 -0.84 1.43 -10.25
N LEU A 151 -1.52 0.62 -11.06
CA LEU A 151 -1.59 0.69 -12.54
C LEU A 151 -3.03 0.65 -13.06
#